data_AF-A0A382L9C9-F1
#
_entry.id   AF-A0A382L9C9-F1
#
_cell.length_a   1.000
_cell.length_b   1.000
_cell.length_c   1.000
_cell.angle_alpha   90.00
_cell.angle_beta   90.00
_cell.angle_gamma   90.00
#
_symmetry.space_group_name_H-M   'P 1'
#
loop_
_entity.id
_entity.type
_entity.pdbx_description
1 polymer ?
#
loop_
_entity_poly.entity_id
_entity_poly.type
_entity_poly.pdbx_seq_one_letter_code
_entity_poly.pdbx_strand_id
1 'polypeptide(L)'
;MSKLTRDFLGELELSRVEILGGKNFPGAQLNIHQYLDVEAKKTIDNKVPAINPLAINLWLKNIGGQKLLQNSSKLVKAFLAAAPNNIESSGKDLIKAQKSQQDFENHALRLLKNLKLMQELNSHSEDSSIEDPNTESQSD
;
A
#
# COMPACT_ATOMS: atom_id res chain seq x y z
N MET A 1 2.17 13.68 -4.46
CA MET A 1 1.76 12.34 -3.99
C MET A 1 1.66 12.34 -2.47
N SER A 2 0.60 11.81 -1.88
CA SER A 2 0.43 11.80 -0.40
C SER A 2 1.39 10.83 0.29
N LYS A 3 1.61 10.99 1.61
CA LYS A 3 2.36 10.00 2.41
C LYS A 3 1.76 8.61 2.26
N LEU A 4 0.44 8.50 2.38
CA LEU A 4 -0.28 7.24 2.25
C LEU A 4 0.01 6.58 0.90
N THR A 5 -0.10 7.32 -0.20
CA THR A 5 0.20 6.78 -1.54
C THR A 5 1.65 6.28 -1.64
N ARG A 6 2.62 6.99 -1.05
CA ARG A 6 4.03 6.54 -1.01
C ARG A 6 4.20 5.26 -0.20
N ASP A 7 3.53 5.15 0.94
CA ASP A 7 3.57 3.94 1.79
C ASP A 7 3.02 2.72 1.02
N PHE A 8 1.92 2.89 0.25
CA PHE A 8 1.38 1.85 -0.62
C PHE A 8 2.34 1.44 -1.75
N LEU A 9 3.01 2.40 -2.39
CA LEU A 9 4.03 2.08 -3.42
C LEU A 9 5.22 1.34 -2.82
N GLY A 10 5.69 1.78 -1.65
CA GLY A 10 6.78 1.12 -0.92
C GLY A 10 6.45 -0.33 -0.61
N GLU A 11 5.23 -0.61 -0.16
CA GLU A 11 4.77 -1.98 0.13
C GLU A 11 4.56 -2.85 -1.11
N LEU A 12 4.13 -2.27 -2.24
CA LEU A 12 4.08 -2.98 -3.52
C LEU A 12 5.49 -3.36 -4.00
N GLU A 13 6.45 -2.44 -3.90
CA GLU A 13 7.84 -2.67 -4.27
C GLU A 13 8.50 -3.70 -3.34
N LEU A 14 8.29 -3.58 -2.03
CA LEU A 14 8.74 -4.57 -1.04
C LEU A 14 8.17 -5.95 -1.38
N SER A 15 6.88 -6.03 -1.68
CA SER A 15 6.27 -7.29 -2.08
C SER A 15 6.86 -7.87 -3.36
N ARG A 16 7.21 -7.04 -4.35
CA ARG A 16 7.84 -7.48 -5.59
C ARG A 16 9.18 -8.16 -5.31
N VAL A 17 10.05 -7.53 -4.51
CA VAL A 17 11.38 -8.08 -4.21
C VAL A 17 11.30 -9.31 -3.31
N GLU A 18 10.35 -9.37 -2.37
CA GLU A 18 10.10 -10.54 -1.53
C GLU A 18 9.59 -11.74 -2.36
N ILE A 19 8.76 -11.51 -3.38
CA ILE A 19 8.31 -12.56 -4.31
C ILE A 19 9.48 -13.07 -5.16
N LEU A 20 10.32 -12.18 -5.67
CA LEU A 20 11.49 -12.56 -6.48
C LEU A 20 12.55 -13.29 -5.65
N GLY A 21 12.96 -12.70 -4.53
CA GLY A 21 13.98 -13.26 -3.65
C GLY A 21 13.53 -14.55 -2.99
N GLY A 22 12.25 -14.63 -2.57
CA GLY A 22 11.70 -15.81 -1.91
C GLY A 22 11.75 -17.09 -2.76
N LYS A 23 11.76 -16.97 -4.10
CA LYS A 23 11.94 -18.12 -5.00
C LYS A 23 13.30 -18.79 -4.85
N ASN A 24 14.33 -18.02 -4.52
CA ASN A 24 15.71 -18.51 -4.35
C ASN A 24 16.03 -18.81 -2.88
N PHE A 25 15.32 -18.18 -1.94
CA PHE A 25 15.59 -18.26 -0.51
C PHE A 25 14.32 -18.61 0.30
N PRO A 26 13.85 -19.87 0.23
CA PRO A 26 12.58 -20.27 0.86
C PRO A 26 12.58 -20.11 2.39
N GLY A 27 13.73 -20.26 3.06
CA GLY A 27 13.84 -20.01 4.50
C GLY A 27 13.61 -18.54 4.87
N ALA A 28 14.16 -17.61 4.08
CA ALA A 28 13.92 -16.18 4.27
C ALA A 28 12.45 -15.83 3.99
N GLN A 29 11.87 -16.42 2.93
CA GLN A 29 10.45 -16.25 2.61
C GLN A 29 9.55 -16.70 3.77
N LEU A 30 9.83 -17.85 4.38
CA LEU A 30 9.08 -18.37 5.51
C LEU A 30 9.15 -17.43 6.72
N ASN A 31 10.34 -16.92 7.05
CA ASN A 31 10.51 -15.96 8.15
C ASN A 31 9.74 -14.65 7.90
N ILE A 32 9.80 -14.14 6.67
CA ILE A 32 9.05 -12.94 6.27
C ILE A 32 7.54 -13.20 6.39
N HIS A 33 7.04 -14.35 5.94
CA HIS A 33 5.61 -14.70 6.05
C HIS A 33 5.16 -14.77 7.51
N GLN A 34 5.97 -15.36 8.39
CA GLN A 34 5.67 -15.41 9.83
C GLN A 34 5.64 -14.01 10.45
N TYR A 35 6.62 -13.16 10.13
CA TYR A 35 6.64 -11.78 10.58
C TYR A 35 5.41 -10.99 10.12
N LEU A 36 5.08 -11.06 8.83
CA LEU A 36 3.94 -10.34 8.27
C LEU A 36 2.59 -10.85 8.82
N ASP A 37 2.49 -12.12 9.23
CA ASP A 37 1.27 -12.63 9.89
C ASP A 37 1.09 -12.05 11.31
N VAL A 38 2.20 -11.87 12.05
CA VAL A 38 2.17 -11.18 13.34
C VAL A 38 1.77 -9.71 13.17
N GLU A 39 2.33 -9.01 12.17
CA GLU A 39 1.95 -7.63 11.87
C GLU A 39 0.49 -7.52 11.39
N ALA A 40 0.00 -8.50 10.62
CA ALA A 40 -1.41 -8.56 10.22
C ALA A 40 -2.32 -8.72 11.44
N LYS A 41 -1.94 -9.56 12.41
CA LYS A 41 -2.66 -9.68 13.68
C LYS A 41 -2.72 -8.35 14.43
N LYS A 42 -1.59 -7.66 14.59
CA LYS A 42 -1.55 -6.33 15.23
C LYS A 42 -2.42 -5.31 14.50
N THR A 43 -2.39 -5.30 13.17
CA THR A 43 -3.22 -4.43 12.33
C THR A 43 -4.71 -4.65 12.58
N ILE A 44 -5.12 -5.91 12.67
CA ILE A 44 -6.51 -6.30 12.97
C ILE A 44 -6.88 -5.90 14.41
N ASP A 45 -6.06 -6.26 15.40
CA ASP A 45 -6.32 -6.00 16.81
C ASP A 45 -6.44 -4.49 17.10
N ASN A 46 -5.60 -3.68 16.43
CA ASN A 46 -5.60 -2.22 16.55
C ASN A 46 -6.67 -1.55 15.68
N LYS A 47 -7.53 -2.30 14.99
CA LYS A 47 -8.62 -1.80 14.13
C LYS A 47 -8.14 -0.81 13.06
N VAL A 48 -6.94 -1.02 12.52
CA VAL A 48 -6.41 -0.23 11.40
C VAL A 48 -7.34 -0.40 10.20
N PRO A 49 -7.58 0.66 9.39
CA PRO A 49 -8.42 0.56 8.20
C PRO A 49 -8.00 -0.60 7.27
N ALA A 50 -8.98 -1.30 6.70
CA ALA A 50 -8.73 -2.46 5.84
C ALA A 50 -7.91 -2.11 4.58
N ILE A 51 -8.11 -0.91 4.04
CA ILE A 51 -7.26 -0.33 2.99
C ILE A 51 -6.02 0.26 3.65
N ASN A 52 -4.96 -0.55 3.79
CA ASN A 52 -3.67 -0.14 4.33
C ASN A 52 -2.49 -0.75 3.56
N PRO A 53 -1.26 -0.20 3.71
CA PRO A 53 -0.08 -0.66 2.97
C PRO A 53 0.27 -2.15 3.19
N LEU A 54 0.20 -2.66 4.42
CA LEU A 54 0.48 -4.08 4.68
C LEU A 54 -0.49 -5.01 3.93
N ALA A 55 -1.76 -4.63 3.85
CA ALA A 55 -2.76 -5.44 3.18
C ALA A 55 -2.52 -5.57 1.67
N ILE A 56 -2.05 -4.52 1.00
CA ILE A 56 -1.74 -4.58 -0.45
C ILE A 56 -0.50 -5.45 -0.72
N ASN A 57 0.48 -5.43 0.17
CA ASN A 57 1.67 -6.29 0.11
C ASN A 57 1.26 -7.77 0.20
N LEU A 58 0.48 -8.13 1.21
CA LEU A 58 -0.01 -9.50 1.41
C LEU A 58 -0.92 -9.96 0.26
N TRP A 59 -1.77 -9.06 -0.24
CA TRP A 59 -2.62 -9.36 -1.38
C TRP A 59 -1.81 -9.69 -2.63
N LEU A 60 -0.77 -8.90 -2.96
CA LEU A 60 0.04 -9.17 -4.14
C LEU A 60 0.80 -10.51 -4.02
N LYS A 61 1.28 -10.87 -2.83
CA LYS A 61 1.87 -12.20 -2.57
C LYS A 61 0.89 -13.34 -2.85
N ASN A 62 -0.35 -13.19 -2.40
CA ASN A 62 -1.41 -14.17 -2.64
C ASN A 62 -1.71 -14.31 -4.14
N ILE A 63 -1.76 -13.21 -4.89
CA ILE A 63 -1.90 -13.24 -6.36
C ILE A 63 -0.70 -13.92 -7.02
N GLY A 64 0.50 -13.74 -6.46
CA GLY A 64 1.73 -14.42 -6.89
C GLY A 64 1.81 -15.92 -6.53
N GLY A 65 0.76 -16.50 -5.95
CA GLY A 65 0.67 -17.92 -5.62
C GLY A 65 1.28 -18.31 -4.27
N GLN A 66 1.70 -17.34 -3.44
CA GLN A 66 2.16 -17.64 -2.09
C GLN A 66 0.99 -17.95 -1.16
N LYS A 67 1.10 -19.02 -0.38
CA LYS A 67 0.09 -19.39 0.61
C LYS A 67 0.21 -18.48 1.84
N LEU A 68 -0.82 -17.68 2.09
CA LEU A 68 -0.87 -16.82 3.27
C LEU A 68 -1.19 -17.60 4.55
N LEU A 69 -0.64 -17.12 5.66
CA LEU A 69 -1.02 -17.57 7.01
C LEU A 69 -2.37 -16.96 7.43
N GLN A 70 -2.88 -17.37 8.59
CA GLN A 70 -4.27 -17.14 8.99
C GLN A 70 -4.61 -15.64 9.11
N ASN A 71 -3.78 -14.85 9.78
CA ASN A 71 -4.06 -13.43 10.02
C ASN A 71 -3.83 -12.62 8.75
N SER A 72 -2.77 -12.94 8.00
CA SER A 72 -2.56 -12.35 6.68
C SER A 72 -3.74 -12.61 5.74
N SER A 73 -4.28 -13.83 5.73
CA SER A 73 -5.46 -14.19 4.92
C SER A 73 -6.71 -13.41 5.34
N LYS A 74 -6.92 -13.22 6.66
CA LYS A 74 -8.04 -12.41 7.17
C LYS A 74 -7.92 -10.95 6.72
N LEU A 75 -6.72 -10.38 6.82
CA LEU A 75 -6.47 -9.00 6.42
C LEU A 75 -6.68 -8.80 4.91
N VAL A 76 -6.21 -9.71 4.06
CA VAL A 76 -6.44 -9.65 2.61
C VAL A 76 -7.92 -9.76 2.25
N LYS A 77 -8.70 -10.60 2.94
CA LYS A 77 -10.15 -10.66 2.74
C LYS A 77 -10.84 -9.34 3.08
N ALA A 78 -10.46 -8.71 4.19
CA ALA A 78 -11.00 -7.40 4.58
C ALA A 78 -10.62 -6.30 3.56
N PHE A 79 -9.37 -6.31 3.08
CA PHE A 79 -8.89 -5.40 2.04
C PHE A 79 -9.70 -5.53 0.74
N LEU A 80 -9.88 -6.77 0.25
CA LEU A 80 -10.67 -7.03 -0.96
C LEU A 80 -12.14 -6.64 -0.81
N ALA A 81 -12.73 -6.84 0.37
CA ALA A 81 -14.10 -6.41 0.67
C ALA A 81 -14.25 -4.88 0.72
N ALA A 82 -13.20 -4.16 1.10
CA ALA A 82 -13.19 -2.70 1.15
C ALA A 82 -12.72 -2.05 -0.17
N ALA A 83 -12.16 -2.81 -1.10
CA ALA A 83 -11.67 -2.29 -2.37
C ALA A 83 -12.85 -1.77 -3.22
N PRO A 84 -12.71 -0.58 -3.85
CA PRO A 84 -13.81 0.03 -4.59
C PRO A 84 -14.20 -0.76 -5.86
N ASN A 85 -13.29 -1.59 -6.37
CA ASN A 85 -13.47 -2.37 -7.60
C ASN A 85 -12.73 -3.72 -7.47
N ASN A 86 -13.06 -4.67 -8.34
CA ASN A 86 -12.24 -5.88 -8.49
C ASN A 86 -10.85 -5.52 -9.06
N ILE A 87 -9.80 -5.82 -8.30
CA ILE A 87 -8.40 -5.49 -8.63
C ILE A 87 -7.57 -6.71 -9.05
N GLU A 88 -8.18 -7.89 -9.22
CA GLU A 88 -7.47 -9.14 -9.52
C GLU A 88 -6.64 -9.07 -10.81
N SER A 89 -7.19 -8.46 -11.87
CA SER A 89 -6.46 -8.25 -13.14
C SER A 89 -5.22 -7.38 -12.93
N SER A 90 -5.35 -6.29 -12.18
CA SER A 90 -4.22 -5.41 -11.82
C SER A 90 -3.11 -6.17 -11.07
N GLY A 91 -3.51 -7.06 -10.16
CA GLY A 91 -2.57 -7.94 -9.45
C GLY A 91 -1.84 -8.89 -10.40
N LYS A 92 -2.55 -9.51 -11.34
CA LYS A 92 -1.94 -10.40 -12.35
C LYS A 92 -0.95 -9.66 -13.24
N ASP A 93 -1.26 -8.42 -13.60
CA ASP A 93 -0.36 -7.60 -14.40
C ASP A 93 0.91 -7.21 -13.64
N LEU A 94 0.81 -6.87 -12.35
CA LEU A 94 1.97 -6.67 -11.48
C LEU A 94 2.86 -7.93 -11.39
N ILE A 95 2.25 -9.11 -11.24
CA ILE A 95 3.01 -10.37 -11.20
C ILE A 95 3.73 -10.66 -12.52
N LYS A 96 3.09 -10.38 -13.68
CA LYS A 96 3.75 -10.50 -14.99
C LYS A 96 4.92 -9.53 -15.12
N ALA A 97 4.75 -8.30 -14.62
CA ALA A 97 5.76 -7.24 -14.69
C ALA A 97 6.87 -7.34 -13.63
N GLN A 98 6.82 -8.29 -12.68
CA GLN A 98 7.72 -8.34 -11.52
C GLN A 98 9.23 -8.24 -11.83
N LYS A 99 9.67 -8.67 -13.02
CA LYS A 99 11.08 -8.65 -13.46
C LYS A 99 11.54 -7.31 -14.06
N SER A 100 10.61 -6.39 -14.37
CA SER A 100 10.88 -5.08 -14.95
C SER A 100 10.47 -4.00 -13.95
N GLN A 101 11.44 -3.23 -13.43
CA GLN A 101 11.15 -2.17 -12.46
C GLN A 101 10.16 -1.15 -13.04
N GLN A 102 10.43 -0.71 -14.27
CA GLN A 102 9.65 0.32 -14.93
C GLN A 102 8.21 -0.14 -15.21
N ASP A 103 8.02 -1.36 -15.70
CA ASP A 103 6.67 -1.87 -15.97
C ASP A 103 5.89 -2.09 -14.68
N PHE A 104 6.55 -2.65 -13.66
CA PHE A 104 5.92 -2.86 -12.36
C PHE A 104 5.44 -1.54 -11.74
N GLU A 105 6.30 -0.51 -11.73
CA GLU A 105 5.94 0.82 -11.22
C GLU A 105 4.77 1.43 -12.00
N ASN A 106 4.80 1.32 -13.34
CA ASN A 106 3.70 1.78 -14.19
C ASN A 106 2.37 1.06 -13.87
N HIS A 107 2.41 -0.24 -13.60
CA HIS A 107 1.23 -1.01 -13.18
C HIS A 107 0.79 -0.65 -11.75
N ALA A 108 1.73 -0.40 -10.85
CA ALA A 108 1.44 -0.02 -9.46
C ALA A 108 0.72 1.33 -9.39
N LEU A 109 1.22 2.33 -10.13
CA LEU A 109 0.57 3.65 -10.21
C LEU A 109 -0.87 3.54 -10.76
N ARG A 110 -1.09 2.72 -11.79
CA ARG A 110 -2.45 2.46 -12.32
C ARG A 110 -3.36 1.83 -11.27
N LEU A 111 -2.88 0.84 -10.52
CA LEU A 111 -3.63 0.23 -9.42
C LEU A 111 -4.00 1.26 -8.35
N LEU A 112 -3.07 2.11 -7.92
CA LEU A 112 -3.36 3.10 -6.88
C LEU A 112 -4.37 4.17 -7.32
N LYS A 113 -4.40 4.53 -8.61
CA LYS A 113 -5.48 5.34 -9.19
C LYS A 113 -6.83 4.62 -9.09
N ASN A 114 -6.88 3.33 -9.47
CA ASN A 114 -8.11 2.53 -9.41
C ASN A 114 -8.63 2.33 -7.98
N LEU A 115 -7.73 2.31 -6.99
CA LEU A 115 -8.05 2.26 -5.56
C LEU A 115 -8.42 3.63 -4.98
N LYS A 116 -8.44 4.71 -5.79
CA LYS A 116 -8.66 6.10 -5.36
C LYS A 116 -7.66 6.56 -4.28
N LEU A 117 -6.48 5.95 -4.23
CA LEU A 117 -5.38 6.29 -3.31
C LEU A 117 -4.48 7.39 -3.87
N MET A 118 -4.68 7.76 -5.14
CA MET A 118 -4.11 8.93 -5.78
C MET A 118 -5.21 9.97 -5.92
N GLN A 119 -5.70 10.52 -4.80
CA GLN A 119 -6.50 11.75 -4.89
C GLN A 119 -5.64 12.80 -5.59
N GLU A 120 -6.19 13.37 -6.67
CA GLU A 120 -5.57 14.48 -7.38
C GLU A 120 -5.32 15.62 -6.39
N LEU A 121 -4.23 16.35 -6.60
CA LEU A 121 -3.81 17.51 -5.80
C LEU A 121 -4.81 18.70 -5.82
N ASN A 122 -6.06 18.48 -6.22
CA ASN A 122 -7.03 19.51 -6.56
C ASN A 122 -8.26 19.50 -5.65
N SER A 123 -8.07 19.38 -4.34
CA SER A 123 -9.10 19.80 -3.40
C SER A 123 -8.46 20.50 -2.20
N HIS A 124 -8.58 21.83 -2.24
CA HIS A 124 -8.41 22.79 -1.14
C HIS A 124 -6.97 23.11 -0.73
N SER A 125 -6.25 23.79 -1.63
CA SER A 125 -5.45 24.94 -1.22
C SER A 125 -6.36 26.17 -1.10
N GLU A 126 -7.30 26.15 -0.16
CA GLU A 126 -7.92 27.36 0.37
C GLU A 126 -8.15 27.16 1.87
N ASP A 127 -7.72 28.16 2.61
CA ASP A 127 -7.85 28.37 4.05
C ASP A 127 -6.84 27.67 4.97
N SER A 128 -5.59 28.13 4.88
CA SER A 128 -4.87 28.49 6.10
C SER A 128 -4.56 29.97 6.02
N SER A 129 -5.54 30.80 6.36
CA SER A 129 -5.31 32.19 6.77
C SER A 129 -4.34 32.16 7.96
N ILE A 130 -3.05 32.34 7.69
CA ILE A 130 -2.08 32.68 8.73
C ILE A 130 -2.33 34.15 9.02
N GLU A 131 -3.05 34.43 10.11
CA GLU A 131 -3.05 35.75 10.72
C GLU A 131 -1.59 36.11 11.05
N ASP A 132 -1.08 37.15 10.40
CA ASP A 132 0.21 37.77 10.69
C ASP A 132 0.04 38.65 11.95
N PRO A 133 0.65 38.30 13.11
CA PRO A 133 0.57 39.13 14.30
C PRO A 133 1.75 40.09 14.27
N ASN A 134 1.73 41.08 13.39
CA ASN A 134 2.68 42.19 13.46
C ASN A 134 2.12 43.45 12.79
N THR A 135 1.05 44.00 13.38
CA THR A 135 0.66 45.38 13.12
C THR A 135 0.34 46.10 14.43
N GLU A 136 1.38 46.35 15.22
CA GLU A 136 1.46 47.45 16.20
C GLU A 136 2.85 48.05 16.02
N SER A 137 3.14 49.35 16.01
CA SER A 137 2.38 50.59 15.94
C SER A 137 3.46 51.63 15.68
N GLN A 138 3.42 52.34 14.55
CA GLN A 138 4.11 53.62 14.42
C GLN A 138 3.08 54.62 13.91
N SER A 139 2.60 55.45 14.82
CA SER A 139 1.83 56.64 14.54
C SER A 139 2.18 57.65 15.63
N ASP A 140 2.80 58.74 15.16
CA ASP A 140 3.10 60.05 15.75
C ASP A 140 4.03 60.17 16.98
#